data_AF-A0AA41BKV0-F1
#
_entry.id   AF-A0AA41BKV0-F1
#
_cell.length_a   1.000
_cell.length_b   1.000
_cell.length_c   1.000
_cell.angle_alpha   90.00
_cell.angle_beta   90.00
_cell.angle_gamma   90.00
#
_symmetry.space_group_name_H-M   'P 1'
#
loop_
_entity.id
_entity.type
_entity.pdbx_description
1 polymer ?
#
loop_
_entity_poly.entity_id
_entity_poly.type
_entity_poly.pdbx_seq_one_letter_code
_entity_poly.pdbx_strand_id
1 'polypeptide(L)'
;MATMTAKSLNLIKAEGSRMTLSTAECANDSSGVRDDALMKINKQRANRGAYFNRLEHASKGLMVAYENIQASESRIRDTDMAEETVAFTKNQILVQSGTAMLAQANVRPQSVLQLLR
;
A
#
# COMPACT_ATOMS: atom_id res chain seq x y z
N MET A 1 15.92 22.79 -10.01
CA MET A 1 16.95 21.96 -9.35
C MET A 1 18.32 22.50 -9.75
N ALA A 2 19.12 23.00 -8.81
CA ALA A 2 20.49 23.41 -9.13
C ALA A 2 21.27 22.18 -9.62
N THR A 3 21.83 22.26 -10.81
CA THR A 3 22.70 21.21 -11.34
C THR A 3 23.94 21.15 -10.45
N MET A 4 24.40 19.95 -10.04
CA MET A 4 25.62 19.78 -9.22
C MET A 4 26.86 19.67 -10.11
N THR A 5 26.94 20.50 -11.14
CA THR A 5 28.05 20.48 -12.11
C THR A 5 29.23 21.28 -11.56
N ALA A 6 30.43 20.97 -12.04
CA ALA A 6 31.64 21.68 -11.60
C ALA A 6 31.57 23.20 -11.83
N LYS A 7 30.78 23.66 -12.81
CA LYS A 7 30.54 25.07 -13.11
C LYS A 7 29.61 25.76 -12.10
N SER A 8 28.55 25.09 -11.64
CA SER A 8 27.62 25.64 -10.64
C SER A 8 28.17 25.59 -9.21
N LEU A 9 29.17 24.75 -8.98
CA LEU A 9 29.92 24.65 -7.73
C LEU A 9 31.15 25.58 -7.71
N ASN A 10 31.32 26.46 -8.71
CA ASN A 10 32.45 27.39 -8.86
C ASN A 10 33.85 26.72 -8.88
N LEU A 11 33.92 25.40 -9.11
CA LEU A 11 35.18 24.66 -9.18
C LEU A 11 35.96 24.93 -10.48
N ILE A 12 35.28 25.51 -11.48
CA ILE A 12 35.84 25.96 -12.75
C ILE A 12 35.40 27.41 -12.95
N LYS A 13 36.34 28.30 -13.29
CA LYS A 13 36.01 29.71 -13.62
C LYS A 13 35.14 29.76 -14.88
N ALA A 14 34.41 30.86 -15.08
CA ALA A 14 33.44 31.02 -16.19
C ALA A 14 34.04 30.73 -17.59
N GLU A 15 35.36 30.90 -17.74
CA GLU A 15 36.17 30.70 -18.95
C GLU A 15 36.70 29.26 -19.15
N GLY A 16 36.35 28.31 -18.28
CA GLY A 16 36.84 26.92 -18.39
C GLY A 16 38.22 26.68 -17.77
N SER A 17 38.86 27.73 -17.23
CA SER A 17 40.12 27.62 -16.51
C SER A 17 39.93 26.98 -15.13
N ARG A 18 40.75 25.97 -14.83
CA ARG A 18 40.77 25.26 -13.54
C ARG A 18 41.48 26.13 -12.52
N MET A 19 40.99 26.13 -11.27
CA MET A 19 41.68 26.83 -10.19
C MET A 19 43.06 26.22 -9.97
N THR A 20 44.11 27.04 -10.06
CA THR A 20 45.51 26.60 -9.96
C THR A 20 45.97 26.58 -8.50
N LEU A 21 46.94 25.72 -8.18
CA LEU A 21 47.60 25.65 -6.87
C LEU A 21 49.04 26.19 -6.92
N SER A 22 49.34 27.02 -7.91
CA SER A 22 50.71 27.47 -8.22
C SER A 22 51.27 28.51 -7.25
N THR A 23 50.40 29.20 -6.51
CA THR A 23 50.78 30.18 -5.48
C THR A 23 50.04 29.89 -4.18
N ALA A 24 50.59 30.32 -3.04
CA ALA A 24 49.98 30.11 -1.73
C ALA A 24 48.59 30.76 -1.61
N GLU A 25 48.41 31.93 -2.23
CA GLU A 25 47.13 32.64 -2.30
C GLU A 25 46.08 31.88 -3.13
N CYS A 26 46.44 31.42 -4.33
CA CYS A 26 45.54 30.62 -5.17
C CYS A 26 45.17 29.27 -4.53
N ALA A 27 46.09 28.67 -3.75
CA ALA A 27 45.81 27.45 -3.00
C ALA A 27 44.80 27.66 -1.86
N ASN A 28 44.85 28.82 -1.17
CA ASN A 28 43.92 29.16 -0.11
C ASN A 28 42.51 29.40 -0.66
N ASP A 29 42.40 30.19 -1.73
CA ASP A 29 41.14 30.43 -2.43
C ASP A 29 40.52 29.13 -2.98
N SER A 30 41.35 28.27 -3.56
CA SER A 30 40.91 26.97 -4.07
C SER A 30 40.45 26.01 -2.98
N SER A 31 40.96 26.15 -1.75
CA SER A 31 40.51 25.33 -0.63
C SER A 31 39.14 25.82 -0.14
N GLY A 32 38.96 27.13 0.02
CA GLY A 32 37.67 27.72 0.43
C GLY A 32 36.53 27.39 -0.54
N VAL A 33 36.75 27.51 -1.85
CA VAL A 33 35.72 27.16 -2.84
C VAL A 33 35.37 25.67 -2.85
N ARG A 34 36.36 24.79 -2.59
CA ARG A 34 36.11 23.35 -2.48
C ARG A 34 35.32 23.00 -1.23
N ASP A 35 35.62 23.62 -0.09
CA ASP A 35 34.88 23.41 1.15
C ASP A 35 33.41 23.82 1.01
N ASP A 36 33.15 24.96 0.38
CA ASP A 36 31.79 25.40 0.05
C ASP A 36 31.06 24.42 -0.89
N ALA A 37 31.77 23.90 -1.90
CA ALA A 37 31.23 22.90 -2.82
C ALA A 37 30.90 21.59 -2.08
N LEU A 38 31.79 21.13 -1.19
CA LEU A 38 31.58 19.95 -0.36
C LEU A 38 30.39 20.14 0.59
N MET A 39 30.27 21.31 1.23
CA MET A 39 29.14 21.65 2.10
C MET A 39 27.81 21.60 1.34
N LYS A 40 27.77 22.12 0.11
CA LYS A 40 26.59 22.03 -0.77
C LYS A 40 26.25 20.59 -1.14
N ILE A 41 27.24 19.77 -1.51
CA ILE A 41 27.06 18.34 -1.82
C ILE A 41 26.53 17.59 -0.60
N ASN A 42 27.13 17.81 0.57
CA ASN A 42 26.74 17.16 1.81
C ASN A 42 25.31 17.52 2.20
N LYS A 43 24.92 18.80 2.05
CA LYS A 43 23.53 19.24 2.28
C LYS A 43 22.54 18.54 1.33
N GLN A 44 22.88 18.44 0.06
CA GLN A 44 22.03 17.72 -0.91
C GLN A 44 21.96 16.21 -0.61
N ARG A 45 23.06 15.59 -0.19
CA ARG A 45 23.09 14.18 0.21
C ARG A 45 22.26 13.93 1.47
N ALA A 46 22.36 14.79 2.47
CA ALA A 46 21.56 14.74 3.69
C ALA A 46 20.06 14.87 3.38
N ASN A 47 19.68 15.84 2.54
CA ASN A 47 18.30 16.00 2.10
C ASN A 47 17.77 14.76 1.37
N ARG A 48 18.56 14.20 0.45
CA ARG A 48 18.20 12.95 -0.24
C ARG A 48 18.03 11.79 0.74
N GLY A 49 18.92 11.64 1.71
CA GLY A 49 18.80 10.63 2.77
C GLY A 49 17.52 10.79 3.58
N ALA A 50 17.16 12.03 3.95
CA ALA A 50 15.90 12.32 4.64
C ALA A 50 14.67 11.96 3.78
N TYR A 51 14.69 12.26 2.47
CA TYR A 51 13.62 11.84 1.56
C TYR A 51 13.55 10.33 1.41
N PHE A 52 14.69 9.64 1.31
CA PHE A 52 14.73 8.17 1.28
C PHE A 52 14.10 7.57 2.53
N ASN A 53 14.47 8.05 3.73
CA ASN A 53 13.86 7.59 4.98
C ASN A 53 12.35 7.84 5.00
N ARG A 54 11.89 9.03 4.57
CA ARG A 54 10.46 9.33 4.48
C ARG A 54 9.72 8.41 3.51
N LEU A 55 10.32 8.11 2.36
CA LEU A 55 9.76 7.18 1.38
C LEU A 55 9.71 5.76 1.92
N GLU A 56 10.74 5.32 2.66
CA GLU A 56 10.75 4.01 3.30
C GLU A 56 9.68 3.92 4.40
N HIS A 57 9.54 4.95 5.25
CA HIS A 57 8.47 5.02 6.24
C HIS A 57 7.07 5.04 5.60
N ALA A 58 6.89 5.83 4.53
CA ALA A 58 5.63 5.87 3.80
C ALA A 58 5.31 4.52 3.17
N SER A 59 6.30 3.86 2.55
CA SER A 59 6.14 2.53 1.97
C SER A 59 5.75 1.48 3.02
N LYS A 60 6.42 1.45 4.16
CA LYS A 60 6.07 0.56 5.28
C LYS A 60 4.67 0.83 5.81
N GLY A 61 4.30 2.11 5.98
CA GLY A 61 2.95 2.50 6.40
C GLY A 61 1.87 2.06 5.42
N LEU A 62 2.13 2.20 4.11
CA LEU A 62 1.22 1.73 3.05
C LEU A 62 1.09 0.21 3.04
N MET A 63 2.18 -0.54 3.26
CA MET A 63 2.11 -2.01 3.37
C MET A 63 1.25 -2.46 4.54
N VAL A 64 1.41 -1.83 5.72
CA VAL A 64 0.57 -2.12 6.89
C VAL A 64 -0.90 -1.75 6.64
N ALA A 65 -1.15 -0.60 6.01
CA ALA A 65 -2.51 -0.20 5.64
C ALA A 65 -3.13 -1.20 4.64
N TYR A 66 -2.35 -1.66 3.66
CA TYR A 66 -2.77 -2.66 2.70
C TYR A 66 -3.16 -3.99 3.37
N GLU A 67 -2.31 -4.49 4.28
CA GLU A 67 -2.60 -5.71 5.04
C GLU A 67 -3.88 -5.58 5.88
N ASN A 68 -4.06 -4.44 6.55
CA ASN A 68 -5.27 -4.18 7.34
C ASN A 68 -6.55 -4.08 6.49
N ILE A 69 -6.46 -3.47 5.31
CA ILE A 69 -7.58 -3.36 4.36
C ILE A 69 -7.91 -4.74 3.81
N GLN A 70 -6.91 -5.51 3.37
CA GLN A 70 -7.11 -6.86 2.85
C GLN A 70 -7.73 -7.80 3.90
N ALA A 71 -7.25 -7.74 5.16
CA ALA A 71 -7.84 -8.52 6.24
C ALA A 71 -9.29 -8.10 6.55
N SER A 72 -9.60 -6.80 6.42
CA SER A 72 -10.96 -6.29 6.60
C SER A 72 -11.87 -6.71 5.45
N GLU A 73 -11.39 -6.65 4.20
CA GLU A 73 -12.11 -7.12 3.01
C GLU A 73 -12.40 -8.62 3.10
N SER A 74 -11.43 -9.43 3.53
CA SER A 74 -11.64 -10.87 3.76
C SER A 74 -12.74 -11.10 4.78
N ARG A 75 -12.72 -10.40 5.92
CA ARG A 75 -13.79 -10.53 6.94
C ARG A 75 -15.16 -10.16 6.40
N ILE A 76 -15.26 -9.10 5.60
CA ILE A 76 -16.53 -8.69 4.99
C ILE A 76 -17.02 -9.77 4.02
N ARG A 77 -16.17 -10.21 3.08
CA ARG A 77 -16.54 -11.27 2.12
C ARG A 77 -16.92 -12.59 2.79
N ASP A 78 -16.17 -12.99 3.81
CA ASP A 78 -16.44 -14.24 4.54
C ASP A 78 -17.75 -14.13 5.35
N THR A 79 -18.06 -12.96 5.91
CA THR A 79 -19.33 -12.72 6.62
C THR A 79 -20.52 -12.73 5.65
N ASP A 80 -20.41 -12.04 4.51
CA ASP A 80 -21.47 -11.99 3.50
C ASP A 80 -21.72 -13.39 2.91
N MET A 81 -20.65 -14.17 2.67
CA MET A 81 -20.78 -15.56 2.21
C MET A 81 -21.42 -16.46 3.28
N ALA A 82 -21.09 -16.27 4.56
CA ALA A 82 -21.72 -17.01 5.65
C ALA A 82 -23.23 -16.70 5.75
N GLU A 83 -23.64 -15.44 5.58
CA GLU A 83 -25.05 -15.06 5.59
C GLU A 83 -25.81 -15.65 4.39
N GLU A 84 -25.25 -15.57 3.18
CA GLU A 84 -25.84 -16.12 1.96
C GLU A 84 -25.96 -17.66 2.04
N THR A 85 -24.95 -18.35 2.57
CA THR A 85 -24.97 -19.82 2.75
C THR A 85 -25.99 -20.26 3.79
N VAL A 86 -26.18 -19.51 4.87
CA VAL A 86 -27.24 -19.76 5.86
C VAL A 86 -28.62 -19.53 5.23
N ALA A 87 -28.81 -18.44 4.48
CA ALA A 87 -30.06 -18.17 3.78
C ALA A 87 -30.38 -19.25 2.74
N PHE A 88 -29.39 -19.66 1.95
CA PHE A 88 -29.51 -20.74 0.97
C PHE A 88 -29.86 -22.07 1.64
N THR A 89 -29.18 -22.43 2.72
CA THR A 89 -29.44 -23.67 3.47
C THR A 89 -30.83 -23.65 4.11
N LYS A 90 -31.24 -22.52 4.70
CA LYS A 90 -32.60 -22.32 5.23
C LYS A 90 -33.64 -22.54 4.13
N ASN A 91 -33.43 -21.97 2.95
CA ASN A 91 -34.34 -22.13 1.82
C ASN A 91 -34.39 -23.59 1.34
N GLN A 92 -33.25 -24.28 1.26
CA GLN A 92 -33.21 -25.71 0.93
C GLN A 92 -33.99 -26.55 1.95
N ILE A 93 -33.80 -26.30 3.25
CA ILE A 93 -34.55 -26.98 4.32
C ILE A 93 -36.04 -26.69 4.19
N LEU A 94 -36.43 -25.45 3.88
CA LEU A 94 -37.84 -25.05 3.69
C LEU A 94 -38.48 -25.77 2.51
N VAL A 95 -37.76 -25.92 1.40
CA VAL A 95 -38.22 -26.67 0.23
C VAL A 95 -38.36 -28.15 0.56
N GLN A 96 -37.36 -28.77 1.20
CA GLN A 96 -37.42 -30.18 1.61
C GLN A 96 -38.52 -30.44 2.67
N SER A 97 -38.70 -29.51 3.61
CA SER A 97 -39.76 -29.59 4.62
C SER A 97 -41.13 -29.35 4.01
N GLY A 98 -41.25 -28.43 3.04
CA GLY A 98 -42.48 -28.17 2.30
C GLY A 98 -42.93 -29.36 1.47
N THR A 99 -42.01 -30.06 0.79
CA THR A 99 -42.33 -31.30 0.07
C THR A 99 -42.72 -32.44 1.01
N ALA A 100 -42.00 -32.61 2.13
CA ALA A 100 -42.35 -33.59 3.16
C ALA A 100 -43.70 -33.26 3.85
N MET A 101 -43.98 -31.99 4.12
CA MET A 101 -45.25 -31.54 4.69
C MET A 101 -46.41 -31.68 3.71
N LEU A 102 -46.23 -31.39 2.42
CA LEU A 102 -47.24 -31.65 1.40
C LEU A 102 -47.52 -33.15 1.26
N ALA A 103 -46.48 -33.98 1.28
CA ALA A 103 -46.64 -35.42 1.30
C ALA A 103 -47.45 -35.87 2.53
N GLN A 104 -47.10 -35.42 3.74
CA GLN A 104 -47.81 -35.74 4.99
C GLN A 104 -49.26 -35.20 5.02
N ALA A 105 -49.49 -34.01 4.47
CA ALA A 105 -50.81 -33.39 4.37
C ALA A 105 -51.73 -34.14 3.39
N ASN A 106 -51.18 -34.76 2.35
CA ASN A 106 -51.95 -35.58 1.41
C ASN A 106 -52.35 -36.95 1.96
N VAL A 107 -51.57 -37.54 2.88
CA VAL A 107 -51.92 -38.85 3.51
C VAL A 107 -52.97 -38.71 4.61
N ARG A 108 -53.00 -37.56 5.31
CA ARG A 108 -53.97 -37.26 6.37
C ARG A 108 -55.46 -37.41 5.95
N PRO A 109 -55.94 -36.83 4.83
CA PRO A 109 -57.33 -36.98 4.41
C PRO A 109 -57.68 -38.42 4.00
N GLN A 110 -56.73 -39.20 3.50
CA GLN A 110 -56.94 -40.62 3.17
C GLN A 110 -57.16 -41.49 4.41
N SER A 111 -56.43 -41.21 5.51
CA SER A 111 -56.70 -41.86 6.80
C SER A 111 -58.06 -41.50 7.41
N VAL A 112 -58.58 -40.30 7.15
CA VAL A 112 -59.94 -39.92 7.59
C VAL A 112 -61.02 -40.60 6.74
N LEU A 113 -60.80 -40.76 5.44
CA LEU A 113 -61.69 -41.50 4.55
C LEU A 113 -61.78 -43.00 4.89
N GLN A 114 -60.74 -43.58 5.49
CA GLN A 114 -60.78 -44.95 6.03
C GLN A 114 -61.61 -45.06 7.31
N LEU A 115 -61.77 -43.97 8.08
CA LEU A 115 -62.62 -43.92 9.28
C LEU A 115 -64.10 -43.63 8.97
N LEU A 116 -64.44 -43.29 7.72
CA LEU A 116 -65.80 -43.03 7.23
C LEU A 116 -66.38 -44.19 6.39
N ARG A 117 -65.73 -45.36 6.40
CA ARG A 117 -66.24 -46.61 5.80
C ARG A 117 -66.56 -47.62 6.90
#